data_AF-A0A1C6JH35-F1
#
_entry.id   AF-A0A1C6JH35-F1
#
_cell.length_a   1.000
_cell.length_b   1.000
_cell.length_c   1.000
_cell.angle_alpha   90.00
_cell.angle_beta   90.00
_cell.angle_gamma   90.00
#
_symmetry.space_group_name_H-M   'P 1'
#
loop_
_entity.id
_entity.type
_entity.pdbx_description
1 polymer ?
#
loop_
_entity_poly.entity_id
_entity_poly.type
_entity_poly.pdbx_seq_one_letter_code
_entity_poly.pdbx_strand_id
1 'polypeptide(L)'
;MEETDFLKGGIEELQNMISDLENRDVCSNQVNVCANEGKKLEKELKQEMEALNKDVEKTVNEERQKAISDEEKIINAGNKRLKEVRSEREKAKDKGMKDRIESETQELVEENRDLHRTARKKLKENGLPAYCDTKWFYTLYCTQGGIEWLVKLLVFVAGLILIPGIVVAIVKPWWFLKILLWVVVMVVFIGIYMTIYLLTKDKDNGTLEDIRTERYKISDNEKQIRKIKKGIKTDKDESYYNLGEFDKEATGLQEQITEATNIKNEKLKDFEENKKTEIIDKVNINHALAIQSKKDEISKKVEEYQNAVNIYNESSALITDKYEKYFTKQYTNKLSAQKMIELIQNGQAQNIEEAFNLISK
;
A
#
# COMPACT_ATOMS: atom_id res chain seq x y z
N MET A 1 -45.99 69.08 39.57
CA MET A 1 -46.09 69.38 38.13
C MET A 1 -47.24 68.54 37.62
N GLU A 2 -48.27 69.19 37.09
CA GLU A 2 -49.47 68.53 36.58
C GLU A 2 -49.08 67.52 35.49
N GLU A 3 -49.46 66.25 35.66
CA GLU A 3 -49.48 65.28 34.55
C GLU A 3 -50.43 65.82 33.49
N THR A 4 -49.88 66.47 32.47
CA THR A 4 -50.62 66.83 31.28
C THR A 4 -50.97 65.51 30.58
N ASP A 5 -52.26 65.22 30.49
CA ASP A 5 -52.78 64.01 29.85
C ASP A 5 -52.25 63.92 28.40
N PHE A 6 -51.35 62.98 28.13
CA PHE A 6 -50.67 62.84 26.83
C PHE A 6 -51.67 62.81 25.67
N LEU A 7 -52.86 62.25 25.89
CA LEU A 7 -53.94 62.17 24.89
C LEU A 7 -54.54 63.53 24.51
N LYS A 8 -54.42 64.54 25.38
CA LYS A 8 -54.85 65.92 25.15
C LYS A 8 -53.74 66.82 24.60
N GLY A 9 -52.52 66.28 24.45
CA GLY A 9 -51.40 66.93 23.80
C GLY A 9 -51.62 67.11 22.28
N GLY A 10 -50.66 67.75 21.63
CA GLY A 10 -50.66 68.05 20.20
C GLY A 10 -49.48 67.43 19.46
N ILE A 11 -49.04 68.12 18.41
CA ILE A 11 -47.97 67.63 17.52
C ILE A 11 -46.62 67.48 18.26
N GLU A 12 -46.34 68.32 19.26
CA GLU A 12 -45.08 68.33 20.00
C GLU A 12 -44.87 67.05 20.82
N GLU A 13 -45.91 66.55 21.49
CA GLU A 13 -45.88 65.30 22.25
C GLU A 13 -45.69 64.08 21.35
N LEU A 14 -46.28 64.08 20.14
CA LEU A 14 -46.03 63.05 19.13
C LEU A 14 -44.61 63.13 18.54
N GLN A 15 -44.03 64.33 18.41
CA GLN A 15 -42.63 64.50 17.99
C GLN A 15 -41.66 64.00 19.05
N ASN A 16 -41.94 64.27 20.34
CA ASN A 16 -41.19 63.72 21.46
C ASN A 16 -41.27 62.19 21.51
N MET A 17 -42.45 61.62 21.24
CA MET A 17 -42.63 60.17 21.10
C MET A 17 -41.81 59.58 19.94
N ILE A 18 -41.77 60.24 18.78
CA ILE A 18 -40.93 59.82 17.65
C ILE A 18 -39.44 59.84 18.04
N SER A 19 -38.98 60.91 18.70
CA SER A 19 -37.60 61.03 19.16
C SER A 19 -37.23 59.93 20.17
N ASP A 20 -38.10 59.63 21.13
CA ASP A 20 -37.87 58.56 22.10
C ASP A 20 -37.83 57.17 21.42
N LEU A 21 -38.68 56.94 20.43
CA LEU A 21 -38.67 55.70 19.63
C LEU A 21 -37.41 55.57 18.77
N GLU A 22 -36.93 56.67 18.17
CA GLU A 22 -35.67 56.69 17.43
C GLU A 22 -34.49 56.39 18.35
N ASN A 23 -34.47 56.97 19.56
CA ASN A 23 -33.45 56.67 20.56
C ASN A 23 -33.44 55.19 20.95
N ARG A 24 -34.62 54.57 21.14
CA ARG A 24 -34.73 53.12 21.41
C ARG A 24 -34.20 52.28 20.25
N ASP A 25 -34.53 52.64 19.02
CA ASP A 25 -34.10 51.92 17.82
C ASP A 25 -32.57 52.03 17.63
N VAL A 26 -31.97 53.19 17.92
CA VAL A 26 -30.52 53.38 17.99
C VAL A 26 -29.90 52.48 19.06
N CYS A 27 -30.49 52.43 20.26
CA CYS A 27 -30.03 51.54 21.33
C CYS A 27 -30.13 50.05 20.92
N SER A 28 -31.22 49.67 20.25
CA SER A 28 -31.42 48.30 19.73
C SER A 28 -30.35 47.93 18.69
N ASN A 29 -30.03 48.84 17.78
CA ASN A 29 -28.96 48.66 16.80
C ASN A 29 -27.60 48.53 17.49
N GLN A 30 -27.32 49.34 18.51
CA GLN A 30 -26.08 49.26 19.27
C GLN A 30 -25.93 47.90 19.97
N VAL A 31 -27.00 47.36 20.58
CA VAL A 31 -27.02 46.01 21.16
C VAL A 31 -26.67 44.95 20.10
N ASN A 32 -27.28 45.03 18.92
CA ASN A 32 -27.02 44.10 17.82
C ASN A 32 -25.57 44.18 17.30
N VAL A 33 -25.01 45.39 17.19
CA VAL A 33 -23.60 45.60 16.81
C VAL A 33 -22.66 44.97 17.84
N CYS A 34 -22.83 45.30 19.12
CA CYS A 34 -22.02 44.73 20.20
C CYS A 34 -22.11 43.20 20.24
N ALA A 35 -23.30 42.63 20.05
CA ALA A 35 -23.50 41.18 20.01
C ALA A 35 -22.77 40.51 18.84
N ASN A 36 -22.81 41.11 17.66
CA ASN A 36 -22.14 40.56 16.47
C ASN A 36 -20.61 40.68 16.57
N GLU A 37 -20.10 41.78 17.11
CA GLU A 37 -18.67 41.97 17.38
C GLU A 37 -18.16 40.96 18.42
N GLY A 38 -18.92 40.74 19.50
CA GLY A 38 -18.59 39.73 20.51
C GLY A 38 -18.50 38.32 19.91
N LYS A 39 -19.50 37.91 19.12
CA LYS A 39 -19.48 36.61 18.41
C LYS A 39 -18.30 36.47 17.45
N LYS A 40 -17.90 37.55 16.77
CA LYS A 40 -16.74 37.54 15.88
C LYS A 40 -15.45 37.32 16.67
N LEU A 41 -15.25 38.04 17.78
CA LEU A 41 -14.09 37.88 18.64
C LEU A 41 -14.01 36.48 19.28
N GLU A 42 -15.14 35.92 19.72
CA GLU A 42 -15.21 34.54 20.21
C GLU A 42 -14.78 33.52 19.15
N LYS A 43 -15.22 33.72 17.90
CA LYS A 43 -14.81 32.87 16.77
C LYS A 43 -13.31 32.98 16.51
N GLU A 44 -12.75 34.18 16.54
CA GLU A 44 -11.32 34.41 16.37
C GLU A 44 -10.51 33.79 17.52
N LEU A 45 -10.96 33.90 18.77
CA LEU A 45 -10.32 33.24 19.91
C LEU A 45 -10.32 31.72 19.72
N LYS A 46 -11.44 31.14 19.26
CA LYS A 46 -11.51 29.70 18.97
C LYS A 46 -10.50 29.29 17.88
N GLN A 47 -10.38 30.08 16.82
CA GLN A 47 -9.40 29.85 15.76
C GLN A 47 -7.96 29.92 16.28
N GLU A 48 -7.66 30.87 17.17
CA GLU A 48 -6.36 31.00 17.83
C GLU A 48 -6.04 29.78 18.70
N MET A 49 -7.02 29.29 19.47
CA MET A 49 -6.85 28.08 20.29
C MET A 49 -6.66 26.83 19.42
N GLU A 50 -7.36 26.72 18.28
CA GLU A 50 -7.14 25.65 17.31
C GLU A 50 -5.75 25.73 16.66
N ALA A 51 -5.26 26.94 16.38
CA ALA A 51 -3.91 27.16 15.86
C ALA A 51 -2.84 26.76 16.87
N LEU A 52 -3.01 27.15 18.15
CA LEU A 52 -2.14 26.72 19.24
C LEU A 52 -2.06 25.19 19.34
N ASN A 53 -3.21 24.50 19.36
CA ASN A 53 -3.22 23.04 19.45
C ASN A 53 -2.46 22.38 18.29
N LYS A 54 -2.66 22.88 17.06
CA LYS A 54 -1.92 22.38 15.88
C LYS A 54 -0.43 22.63 15.97
N ASP A 55 -0.03 23.79 16.48
CA ASP A 55 1.38 24.16 16.64
C ASP A 55 2.06 23.30 17.72
N VAL A 56 1.35 23.03 18.82
CA VAL A 56 1.79 22.08 19.86
C VAL A 56 1.98 20.68 19.26
N GLU A 57 0.96 20.14 18.59
CA GLU A 57 1.05 18.80 17.99
C GLU A 57 2.19 18.69 16.99
N LYS A 58 2.33 19.69 16.11
CA LYS A 58 3.40 19.74 15.12
C LYS A 58 4.78 19.80 15.78
N THR A 59 4.98 20.72 16.71
CA THR A 59 6.28 20.93 17.38
C THR A 59 6.69 19.72 18.21
N VAL A 60 5.75 19.14 18.97
CA VAL A 60 6.00 17.91 19.74
C VAL A 60 6.40 16.77 18.83
N ASN A 61 5.71 16.59 17.70
CA ASN A 61 6.05 15.53 16.74
C ASN A 61 7.41 15.75 16.08
N GLU A 62 7.73 16.98 15.65
CA GLU A 62 9.02 17.30 15.03
C GLU A 62 10.19 17.06 15.99
N GLU A 63 10.09 17.52 17.24
CA GLU A 63 11.13 17.31 18.26
C GLU A 63 11.24 15.84 18.65
N ARG A 64 10.12 15.12 18.74
CA ARG A 64 10.13 13.66 18.98
C ARG A 64 10.89 12.92 17.89
N GLN A 65 10.66 13.27 16.63
CA GLN A 65 11.35 12.64 15.49
C GLN A 65 12.84 13.02 15.46
N LYS A 66 13.19 14.28 15.73
CA LYS A 66 14.59 14.71 15.84
C LYS A 66 15.32 13.93 16.93
N ALA A 67 14.69 13.70 18.08
CA ALA A 67 15.31 12.98 19.19
C ALA A 67 15.76 11.55 18.81
N ILE A 68 15.01 10.87 17.94
CA ILE A 68 15.25 9.47 17.56
C ILE A 68 15.88 9.28 16.16
N SER A 69 16.09 10.38 15.43
CA SER A 69 16.43 10.32 14.00
C SER A 69 17.72 9.55 13.73
N ASP A 70 18.71 9.68 14.60
CA ASP A 70 20.01 9.05 14.40
C ASP A 70 19.95 7.54 14.66
N GLU A 71 19.25 7.10 15.70
CA GLU A 71 18.99 5.68 15.94
C GLU A 71 18.18 5.07 14.79
N GLU A 72 17.18 5.78 14.26
CA GLU A 72 16.42 5.31 13.11
C GLU A 72 17.30 5.16 11.86
N LYS A 73 18.24 6.07 11.62
CA LYS A 73 19.23 5.91 10.53
C LYS A 73 20.08 4.66 10.73
N ILE A 74 20.58 4.43 11.95
CA ILE A 74 21.40 3.25 12.28
C ILE A 74 20.59 1.96 12.07
N ILE A 75 19.37 1.89 12.61
CA ILE A 75 18.48 0.73 12.45
C ILE A 75 18.19 0.46 10.99
N ASN A 76 17.87 1.49 10.20
CA ASN A 76 17.55 1.33 8.78
C ASN A 76 18.78 0.90 7.96
N ALA A 77 19.93 1.52 8.19
CA ALA A 77 21.18 1.15 7.53
C ALA A 77 21.62 -0.27 7.91
N GLY A 78 21.55 -0.62 9.19
CA GLY A 78 21.84 -1.95 9.71
C GLY A 78 20.94 -3.02 9.09
N ASN A 79 19.61 -2.78 9.05
CA ASN A 79 18.66 -3.71 8.42
C ASN A 79 18.93 -3.91 6.92
N LYS A 80 19.28 -2.82 6.21
CA LYS A 80 19.65 -2.90 4.80
C LYS A 80 20.92 -3.75 4.61
N ARG A 81 21.98 -3.47 5.37
CA ARG A 81 23.23 -4.24 5.30
C ARG A 81 23.01 -5.70 5.70
N LEU A 82 22.22 -5.98 6.73
CA LEU A 82 21.89 -7.34 7.15
C LEU A 82 21.22 -8.14 6.03
N LYS A 83 20.33 -7.52 5.25
CA LYS A 83 19.71 -8.14 4.07
C LYS A 83 20.74 -8.42 2.97
N GLU A 84 21.67 -7.50 2.74
CA GLU A 84 22.75 -7.67 1.76
C GLU A 84 23.68 -8.82 2.16
N VAL A 85 24.15 -8.86 3.41
CA VAL A 85 25.01 -9.93 3.95
C VAL A 85 24.35 -11.29 3.84
N ARG A 86 23.05 -11.40 4.17
CA ARG A 86 22.30 -12.65 3.99
C ARG A 86 22.22 -13.08 2.52
N SER A 87 22.07 -12.14 1.60
CA SER A 87 22.08 -12.45 0.16
C SER A 87 23.46 -12.87 -0.33
N GLU A 88 24.53 -12.23 0.14
CA GLU A 88 25.91 -12.59 -0.16
C GLU A 88 26.25 -13.99 0.37
N ARG A 89 25.82 -14.31 1.61
CA ARG A 89 25.93 -15.63 2.22
C ARG A 89 25.29 -16.72 1.37
N GLU A 90 24.04 -16.54 0.95
CA GLU A 90 23.35 -17.54 0.12
C GLU A 90 24.03 -17.72 -1.25
N LYS A 91 24.54 -16.64 -1.86
CA LYS A 91 25.33 -16.75 -3.10
C LYS A 91 26.64 -17.51 -2.89
N ALA A 92 27.34 -17.25 -1.78
CA ALA A 92 28.56 -17.97 -1.41
C ALA A 92 28.28 -19.45 -1.18
N LYS A 93 27.17 -19.78 -0.50
CA LYS A 93 26.70 -21.16 -0.30
C LYS A 93 26.38 -21.85 -1.62
N ASP A 94 25.61 -21.20 -2.49
CA ASP A 94 25.25 -21.75 -3.81
C ASP A 94 26.48 -22.00 -4.69
N LYS A 95 27.46 -21.10 -4.62
CA LYS A 95 28.75 -21.27 -5.31
C LYS A 95 29.51 -22.45 -4.72
N GLY A 96 29.68 -22.51 -3.40
CA GLY A 96 30.36 -23.60 -2.72
C GLY A 96 29.71 -24.97 -2.97
N MET A 97 28.38 -25.04 -3.02
CA MET A 97 27.66 -26.27 -3.39
C MET A 97 27.99 -26.71 -4.81
N LYS A 98 28.08 -25.78 -5.77
CA LYS A 98 28.46 -26.10 -7.15
C LYS A 98 29.90 -26.60 -7.22
N ASP A 99 30.83 -25.91 -6.57
CA ASP A 99 32.25 -26.26 -6.54
C ASP A 99 32.45 -27.65 -5.89
N ARG A 100 31.71 -27.94 -4.80
CA ARG A 100 31.70 -29.26 -4.14
C ARG A 100 31.13 -30.35 -5.04
N ILE A 101 30.01 -30.09 -5.73
CA ILE A 101 29.44 -31.05 -6.69
C ILE A 101 30.45 -31.33 -7.80
N GLU A 102 31.10 -30.31 -8.35
CA GLU A 102 32.09 -30.46 -9.40
C GLU A 102 33.29 -31.29 -8.91
N SER A 103 33.86 -30.96 -7.75
CA SER A 103 34.98 -31.69 -7.17
C SER A 103 34.63 -33.15 -6.81
N GLU A 104 33.51 -33.40 -6.13
CA GLU A 104 33.12 -34.77 -5.71
C GLU A 104 32.66 -35.64 -6.89
N THR A 105 32.26 -35.05 -8.02
CA THR A 105 31.82 -35.80 -9.21
C THR A 105 32.87 -35.85 -10.32
N GLN A 106 33.99 -35.14 -10.17
CA GLN A 106 35.03 -35.02 -11.20
C GLN A 106 35.53 -36.39 -11.67
N GLU A 107 35.89 -37.28 -10.74
CA GLU A 107 36.40 -38.61 -11.07
C GLU A 107 35.38 -39.43 -11.89
N LEU A 108 34.11 -39.43 -11.49
CA LEU A 108 33.04 -40.14 -12.22
C LEU A 108 32.78 -39.53 -13.60
N VAL A 109 32.90 -38.21 -13.73
CA VAL A 109 32.75 -37.50 -15.01
C VAL A 109 33.93 -37.81 -15.94
N GLU A 110 35.15 -37.83 -15.42
CA GLU A 110 36.34 -38.22 -16.17
C GLU A 110 36.30 -39.69 -16.58
N GLU A 111 35.89 -40.59 -15.69
CA GLU A 111 35.69 -42.01 -16.00
C GLU A 111 34.66 -42.17 -17.12
N ASN A 112 33.52 -41.48 -17.06
CA ASN A 112 32.51 -41.50 -18.13
C ASN A 112 33.08 -41.02 -19.47
N ARG A 113 33.90 -39.97 -19.45
CA ARG A 113 34.56 -39.45 -20.66
C ARG A 113 35.50 -40.50 -21.27
N ASP A 114 36.23 -41.23 -20.44
CA ASP A 114 37.16 -42.26 -20.90
C ASP A 114 36.45 -43.55 -21.34
N LEU A 115 35.35 -43.93 -20.69
CA LEU A 115 34.47 -45.02 -21.15
C LEU A 115 33.89 -44.70 -22.54
N HIS A 116 33.38 -43.48 -22.76
CA HIS A 116 32.93 -43.06 -24.10
C HIS A 116 34.04 -43.07 -25.16
N ARG A 117 35.27 -42.68 -24.79
CA ARG A 117 36.42 -42.76 -25.69
C ARG A 117 36.77 -44.20 -26.03
N THR A 118 36.75 -45.09 -25.03
CA THR A 118 37.03 -46.52 -25.18
C THR A 118 36.01 -47.18 -26.10
N ALA A 119 34.71 -46.93 -25.88
CA ALA A 119 33.64 -47.43 -26.75
C ALA A 119 33.82 -47.00 -28.21
N ARG A 120 34.09 -45.71 -28.45
CA ARG A 120 34.33 -45.17 -29.80
C ARG A 120 35.57 -45.77 -30.46
N LYS A 121 36.63 -46.00 -29.68
CA LYS A 121 37.86 -46.63 -30.16
C LYS A 121 37.60 -48.07 -30.59
N LYS A 122 36.92 -48.87 -29.76
CA LYS A 122 36.53 -50.25 -30.07
C LYS A 122 35.68 -50.36 -31.35
N LEU A 123 34.71 -49.46 -31.52
CA LEU A 123 33.92 -49.40 -32.76
C LEU A 123 34.79 -49.15 -33.98
N LYS A 124 35.74 -48.21 -33.89
CA LYS A 124 36.62 -47.87 -35.01
C LYS A 124 37.58 -49.01 -35.36
N GLU A 125 38.17 -49.67 -34.36
CA GLU A 125 39.11 -50.78 -34.54
C GLU A 125 38.45 -51.99 -35.21
N ASN A 126 37.20 -52.30 -34.85
CA ASN A 126 36.46 -53.43 -35.44
C ASN A 126 35.65 -53.04 -36.70
N GLY A 127 35.86 -51.82 -37.21
CA GLY A 127 35.22 -51.31 -38.42
C GLY A 127 33.69 -51.28 -38.31
N LEU A 128 33.17 -51.00 -37.12
CA LEU A 128 31.75 -50.80 -36.85
C LEU A 128 31.39 -49.31 -36.96
N PRO A 129 30.20 -48.98 -37.49
CA PRO A 129 29.75 -47.59 -37.56
C PRO A 129 29.56 -46.92 -36.20
N ALA A 130 29.79 -45.60 -36.12
CA ALA A 130 29.65 -44.84 -34.87
C ALA A 130 28.23 -44.87 -34.27
N TYR A 131 27.19 -45.08 -35.09
CA TYR A 131 25.81 -45.17 -34.60
C TYR A 131 25.56 -46.42 -33.73
N CYS A 132 26.46 -47.41 -33.74
CA CYS A 132 26.37 -48.59 -32.89
C CYS A 132 26.50 -48.27 -31.39
N ASP A 133 27.09 -47.12 -31.00
CA ASP A 133 27.15 -46.65 -29.60
C ASP A 133 25.85 -45.98 -29.11
N THR A 134 24.80 -45.94 -29.94
CA THR A 134 23.56 -45.26 -29.57
C THR A 134 22.64 -46.15 -28.75
N LYS A 135 21.86 -45.54 -27.85
CA LYS A 135 20.87 -46.27 -27.05
C LYS A 135 19.85 -47.00 -27.94
N TRP A 136 19.41 -46.34 -29.02
CA TRP A 136 18.47 -46.91 -29.99
C TRP A 136 19.02 -48.15 -30.70
N PHE A 137 20.30 -48.15 -31.08
CA PHE A 137 20.94 -49.31 -31.68
C PHE A 137 20.89 -50.52 -30.71
N TYR A 138 21.27 -50.32 -29.45
CA TYR A 138 21.20 -51.37 -28.43
C TYR A 138 19.77 -51.85 -28.16
N THR A 139 18.80 -50.93 -28.16
CA THR A 139 17.38 -51.26 -27.97
C THR A 139 16.76 -52.00 -29.16
N LEU A 140 17.31 -51.93 -30.37
CA LEU A 140 16.74 -52.62 -31.54
C LEU A 140 17.49 -53.90 -31.89
N TYR A 141 18.82 -53.85 -31.89
CA TYR A 141 19.67 -54.91 -32.40
C TYR A 141 20.28 -55.76 -31.28
N CYS A 142 20.55 -55.19 -30.11
CA CYS A 142 21.15 -55.90 -28.98
C CYS A 142 20.21 -56.04 -27.77
N THR A 143 18.89 -56.19 -27.98
CA THR A 143 17.89 -56.27 -26.90
C THR A 143 18.16 -57.38 -25.87
N GLN A 144 18.20 -57.01 -24.59
CA GLN A 144 18.30 -57.98 -23.48
C GLN A 144 17.25 -57.73 -22.38
N GLY A 145 16.83 -56.47 -22.16
CA GLY A 145 15.86 -56.13 -21.11
C GLY A 145 14.40 -56.23 -21.57
N GLY A 146 13.47 -56.45 -20.63
CA GLY A 146 12.03 -56.53 -20.93
C GLY A 146 11.45 -55.24 -21.53
N ILE A 147 11.88 -54.07 -21.03
CA ILE A 147 11.48 -52.78 -21.61
C ILE A 147 12.06 -52.60 -23.03
N GLU A 148 13.30 -53.03 -23.26
CA GLU A 148 13.92 -52.95 -24.59
C GLU A 148 13.18 -53.86 -25.59
N TRP A 149 12.78 -55.05 -25.14
CA TRP A 149 11.92 -55.96 -25.90
C TRP A 149 10.59 -55.34 -26.25
N LEU A 150 9.94 -54.65 -25.32
CA LEU A 150 8.68 -53.95 -25.58
C LEU A 150 8.86 -52.82 -26.60
N VAL A 151 9.93 -52.03 -26.48
CA VAL A 151 10.23 -50.95 -27.44
C VAL A 151 10.52 -51.53 -28.82
N LYS A 152 11.32 -52.61 -28.91
CA LYS A 152 11.56 -53.33 -30.16
C LYS A 152 10.25 -53.84 -30.77
N LEU A 153 9.39 -54.48 -29.99
CA LEU A 153 8.09 -54.96 -30.44
C LEU A 153 7.25 -53.82 -31.01
N LEU A 154 7.16 -52.67 -30.32
CA LEU A 154 6.43 -51.50 -30.79
C LEU A 154 7.00 -50.97 -32.11
N VAL A 155 8.33 -50.93 -32.27
CA VAL A 155 8.97 -50.52 -33.52
C VAL A 155 8.65 -51.49 -34.66
N PHE A 156 8.62 -52.79 -34.39
CA PHE A 156 8.23 -53.80 -35.39
C PHE A 156 6.74 -53.71 -35.76
N VAL A 157 5.85 -53.53 -34.78
CA VAL A 157 4.42 -53.29 -35.02
C VAL A 157 4.23 -52.01 -35.85
N ALA A 158 4.96 -50.95 -35.53
CA ALA A 158 4.92 -49.71 -36.30
C ALA A 158 5.42 -49.92 -37.74
N GLY A 159 6.55 -50.61 -37.92
CA GLY A 159 7.16 -50.88 -39.23
C GLY A 159 6.35 -51.81 -40.13
N LEU A 160 5.71 -52.84 -39.57
CA LEU A 160 5.04 -53.89 -40.34
C LEU A 160 3.52 -53.67 -40.49
N ILE A 161 2.89 -52.93 -39.59
CA ILE A 161 1.44 -52.75 -39.56
C ILE A 161 1.08 -51.27 -39.73
N LEU A 162 1.57 -50.40 -38.85
CA LEU A 162 1.15 -49.00 -38.81
C LEU A 162 1.58 -48.25 -40.08
N ILE A 163 2.87 -48.29 -40.42
CA ILE A 163 3.43 -47.58 -41.58
C ILE A 163 2.79 -48.09 -42.88
N PRO A 164 2.77 -49.41 -43.18
CA PRO A 164 2.10 -49.88 -44.39
C PRO A 164 0.60 -49.56 -44.42
N GLY A 165 -0.09 -49.63 -43.27
CA GLY A 165 -1.51 -49.28 -43.17
C GLY A 165 -1.79 -47.83 -43.53
N ILE A 166 -0.94 -46.90 -43.06
CA ILE A 166 -1.01 -45.48 -43.42
C ILE A 166 -0.74 -45.29 -44.92
N VAL A 167 0.32 -45.91 -45.46
CA VAL A 167 0.65 -45.77 -46.89
C VAL A 167 -0.49 -46.29 -47.77
N VAL A 168 -1.06 -47.45 -47.45
CA VAL A 168 -2.20 -48.04 -48.19
C VAL A 168 -3.49 -47.20 -48.07
N ALA A 169 -3.71 -46.53 -46.95
CA ALA A 169 -4.88 -45.67 -46.76
C ALA A 169 -4.84 -44.41 -47.66
N ILE A 170 -3.63 -43.88 -47.93
CA ILE A 170 -3.44 -42.66 -48.74
C ILE A 170 -3.64 -42.96 -50.24
N VAL A 171 -3.17 -44.12 -50.71
CA VAL A 171 -3.28 -44.47 -52.13
C VAL A 171 -4.70 -45.03 -52.42
N LYS A 172 -5.33 -44.58 -53.51
CA LYS A 172 -6.62 -45.10 -54.02
C LYS A 172 -6.48 -46.09 -55.20
N PRO A 173 -5.61 -47.12 -55.18
CA PRO A 173 -5.55 -48.07 -56.27
C PRO A 173 -6.54 -49.23 -56.02
N TRP A 174 -6.66 -50.11 -57.02
CA TRP A 174 -7.40 -51.36 -56.91
C TRP A 174 -6.91 -52.21 -55.73
N TRP A 175 -7.80 -52.97 -55.08
CA TRP A 175 -7.52 -53.70 -53.84
C TRP A 175 -6.26 -54.59 -53.90
N PHE A 176 -5.97 -55.20 -55.05
CA PHE A 176 -4.75 -55.99 -55.27
C PHE A 176 -3.46 -55.16 -55.15
N LEU A 177 -3.45 -53.93 -55.68
CA LEU A 177 -2.30 -53.03 -55.60
C LEU A 177 -2.04 -52.52 -54.17
N LYS A 178 -3.08 -52.42 -53.34
CA LYS A 178 -2.96 -52.10 -51.92
C LYS A 178 -2.21 -53.20 -51.16
N ILE A 179 -2.56 -54.46 -51.43
CA ILE A 179 -1.88 -55.62 -50.85
C ILE A 179 -0.42 -55.67 -51.30
N LEU A 180 -0.17 -55.50 -52.60
CA LEU A 180 1.18 -55.47 -53.15
C LEU A 180 2.04 -54.37 -52.50
N LEU A 181 1.49 -53.15 -52.37
CA LEU A 181 2.19 -52.03 -51.75
C LEU A 181 2.50 -52.29 -50.28
N TRP A 182 1.57 -52.89 -49.52
CA TRP A 182 1.85 -53.29 -48.14
C TRP A 182 3.04 -54.25 -48.08
N VAL A 183 3.01 -55.32 -48.87
CA VAL A 183 4.10 -56.31 -48.92
C VAL A 183 5.43 -55.64 -49.28
N VAL A 184 5.45 -54.74 -50.26
CA VAL A 184 6.66 -53.98 -50.63
C VAL A 184 7.20 -53.17 -49.44
N VAL A 185 6.35 -52.42 -48.73
CA VAL A 185 6.79 -51.61 -47.57
C VAL A 185 7.33 -52.51 -46.43
N MET A 186 6.69 -53.65 -46.17
CA MET A 186 7.20 -54.63 -45.19
C MET A 186 8.57 -55.18 -45.61
N VAL A 187 8.71 -55.59 -46.87
CA VAL A 187 9.97 -56.15 -47.39
C VAL A 187 11.08 -55.10 -47.32
N VAL A 188 10.79 -53.83 -47.62
CA VAL A 188 11.76 -52.73 -47.47
C VAL A 188 12.16 -52.56 -46.00
N PHE A 189 11.19 -52.53 -45.07
CA PHE A 189 11.49 -52.39 -43.63
C PHE A 189 12.35 -53.54 -43.11
N ILE A 190 11.97 -54.79 -43.42
CA ILE A 190 12.72 -55.99 -43.04
C ILE A 190 14.10 -55.99 -43.69
N GLY A 191 14.20 -55.59 -44.97
CA GLY A 191 15.45 -55.51 -45.70
C GLY A 191 16.43 -54.51 -45.09
N ILE A 192 15.96 -53.32 -44.70
CA ILE A 192 16.79 -52.32 -44.02
C ILE A 192 17.25 -52.85 -42.66
N TYR A 193 16.33 -53.42 -41.86
CA TYR A 193 16.67 -53.98 -40.55
C TYR A 193 17.70 -55.12 -40.65
N MET A 194 17.49 -56.07 -41.57
CA MET A 194 18.43 -57.17 -41.85
C MET A 194 19.79 -56.66 -42.32
N THR A 195 19.81 -55.65 -43.20
CA THR A 195 21.07 -55.07 -43.70
C THR A 195 21.89 -54.48 -42.55
N ILE A 196 21.26 -53.72 -41.66
CA ILE A 196 21.94 -53.17 -40.48
C ILE A 196 22.41 -54.31 -39.57
N TYR A 197 21.56 -55.32 -39.30
CA TYR A 197 21.92 -56.48 -38.48
C TYR A 197 23.18 -57.19 -39.00
N LEU A 198 23.25 -57.48 -40.30
CA LEU A 198 24.38 -58.15 -40.94
C LEU A 198 25.66 -57.30 -40.90
N LEU A 199 25.55 -56.01 -41.21
CA LEU A 199 26.70 -55.11 -41.23
C LEU A 199 27.29 -54.82 -39.84
N THR A 200 26.51 -55.02 -38.77
CA THR A 200 26.93 -54.65 -37.41
C THR A 200 26.97 -55.82 -36.45
N LYS A 201 25.82 -56.44 -36.15
CA LYS A 201 25.69 -57.39 -35.04
C LYS A 201 26.23 -58.77 -35.40
N ASP A 202 25.97 -59.21 -36.63
CA ASP A 202 26.50 -60.46 -37.15
C ASP A 202 28.02 -60.39 -37.34
N LYS A 203 28.52 -59.23 -37.78
CA LYS A 203 29.94 -58.96 -37.98
C LYS A 203 30.77 -59.13 -36.71
N ASP A 204 30.36 -58.49 -35.61
CA ASP A 204 31.07 -58.57 -34.33
C ASP A 204 30.16 -58.30 -33.13
N ASN A 205 29.49 -59.35 -32.66
CA ASN A 205 28.65 -59.27 -31.48
C ASN A 205 29.46 -59.10 -30.17
N GLY A 206 30.70 -59.60 -30.12
CA GLY A 206 31.53 -59.52 -28.92
C GLY A 206 31.88 -58.07 -28.57
N THR A 207 32.31 -57.29 -29.56
CA THR A 207 32.58 -55.85 -29.38
C THR A 207 31.35 -55.08 -28.93
N LEU A 208 30.17 -55.42 -29.45
CA LEU A 208 28.92 -54.77 -29.04
C LEU A 208 28.54 -55.12 -27.59
N GLU A 209 28.81 -56.34 -27.13
CA GLU A 209 28.60 -56.75 -25.74
C GLU A 209 29.56 -56.01 -24.79
N ASP A 210 30.83 -55.90 -25.15
CA ASP A 210 31.83 -55.12 -24.41
C ASP A 210 31.41 -53.65 -24.25
N ILE A 211 31.04 -52.98 -25.34
CA ILE A 211 30.55 -51.60 -25.30
C ILE A 211 29.27 -51.50 -24.45
N ARG A 212 28.41 -52.53 -24.44
CA ARG A 212 27.24 -52.55 -23.57
C ARG A 212 27.63 -52.50 -22.09
N THR A 213 28.66 -53.26 -21.69
CA THR A 213 29.16 -53.22 -20.31
C THR A 213 29.69 -51.84 -19.94
N GLU A 214 30.38 -51.16 -20.84
CA GLU A 214 30.84 -49.78 -20.65
C GLU A 214 29.65 -48.82 -20.49
N ARG A 215 28.59 -48.97 -21.29
CA ARG A 215 27.35 -48.17 -21.17
C ARG A 215 26.62 -48.41 -19.86
N TYR A 216 26.64 -49.64 -19.32
CA TYR A 216 26.08 -49.91 -17.99
C TYR A 216 26.88 -49.21 -16.89
N LYS A 217 28.22 -49.21 -16.98
CA LYS A 217 29.07 -48.45 -16.06
C LYS A 217 28.79 -46.95 -16.12
N ILE A 218 28.67 -46.38 -17.33
CA ILE A 218 28.29 -44.97 -17.51
C ILE A 218 26.94 -44.67 -16.83
N SER A 219 25.94 -45.53 -17.04
CA SER A 219 24.63 -45.36 -16.42
C SER A 219 24.68 -45.46 -14.89
N ASP A 220 25.55 -46.29 -14.34
CA ASP A 220 25.73 -46.40 -12.89
C ASP A 220 26.41 -45.14 -12.33
N ASN A 221 27.50 -44.69 -12.96
CA ASN A 221 28.18 -43.44 -12.63
C ASN A 221 27.22 -42.24 -12.66
N GLU A 222 26.37 -42.12 -13.67
CA GLU A 222 25.33 -41.08 -13.73
C GLU A 222 24.31 -41.16 -12.58
N LYS A 223 23.99 -42.37 -12.08
CA LYS A 223 23.13 -42.52 -10.89
C LYS A 223 23.89 -42.09 -9.63
N GLN A 224 25.16 -42.46 -9.51
CA GLN A 224 26.02 -42.06 -8.40
C GLN A 224 26.19 -40.53 -8.36
N ILE A 225 26.50 -39.89 -9.49
CA ILE A 225 26.56 -38.43 -9.64
C ILE A 225 25.25 -37.78 -9.17
N ARG A 226 24.09 -38.31 -9.59
CA ARG A 226 22.78 -37.81 -9.14
C ARG A 226 22.57 -37.97 -7.65
N LYS A 227 23.03 -39.09 -7.06
CA LYS A 227 22.95 -39.35 -5.62
C LYS A 227 23.84 -38.38 -4.83
N ILE A 228 25.08 -38.15 -5.26
CA ILE A 228 26.02 -37.17 -4.67
C ILE A 228 25.40 -35.77 -4.73
N LYS A 229 24.96 -35.33 -5.92
CA LYS A 229 24.31 -34.03 -6.10
C LYS A 229 23.09 -33.84 -5.19
N LYS A 230 22.27 -34.88 -5.03
CA LYS A 230 21.12 -34.83 -4.12
C LYS A 230 21.58 -34.75 -2.66
N GLY A 231 22.57 -35.57 -2.29
CA GLY A 231 23.19 -35.57 -0.96
C GLY A 231 23.66 -34.17 -0.55
N ILE A 232 24.49 -33.54 -1.38
CA ILE A 232 25.02 -32.18 -1.13
C ILE A 232 23.90 -31.15 -0.97
N LYS A 233 22.86 -31.21 -1.82
CA LYS A 233 21.74 -30.25 -1.74
C LYS A 233 20.89 -30.39 -0.48
N THR A 234 20.82 -31.59 0.09
CA THR A 234 20.07 -31.88 1.32
C THR A 234 20.95 -31.88 2.56
N ASP A 235 22.25 -31.67 2.39
CA ASP A 235 23.22 -31.63 3.47
C ASP A 235 22.91 -30.44 4.38
N LYS A 236 22.90 -30.70 5.69
CA LYS A 236 22.68 -29.66 6.70
C LYS A 236 23.99 -29.02 7.14
N ASP A 237 25.12 -29.69 6.90
CA ASP A 237 26.43 -29.17 7.25
C ASP A 237 26.89 -28.17 6.17
N GLU A 238 27.08 -26.93 6.58
CA GLU A 238 27.54 -25.82 5.73
C GLU A 238 29.00 -25.46 5.99
N SER A 239 29.70 -26.19 6.86
CA SER A 239 31.10 -25.92 7.25
C SER A 239 32.05 -25.87 6.06
N TYR A 240 31.76 -26.64 5.00
CA TYR A 240 32.53 -26.67 3.76
C TYR A 240 32.58 -25.32 3.03
N TYR A 241 31.58 -24.45 3.22
CA TYR A 241 31.39 -23.24 2.40
C TYR A 241 31.99 -21.96 3.02
N ASN A 242 32.69 -22.07 4.15
CA ASN A 242 33.32 -20.94 4.87
C ASN A 242 32.37 -19.73 5.09
N LEU A 243 31.12 -19.99 5.51
CA LEU A 243 30.09 -18.96 5.68
C LEU A 243 30.21 -18.19 7.01
N GLY A 244 31.16 -18.57 7.87
CA GLY A 244 31.28 -18.06 9.23
C GLY A 244 31.55 -16.55 9.31
N GLU A 245 32.22 -15.96 8.31
CA GLU A 245 32.42 -14.51 8.26
C GLU A 245 31.11 -13.76 8.07
N PHE A 246 30.24 -14.23 7.16
CA PHE A 246 28.90 -13.65 6.96
C PHE A 246 28.02 -13.81 8.20
N ASP A 247 28.12 -14.96 8.88
CA ASP A 247 27.36 -15.22 10.11
C ASP A 247 27.80 -14.30 11.25
N LYS A 248 29.12 -14.06 11.39
CA LYS A 248 29.66 -13.09 12.34
C LYS A 248 29.24 -11.66 12.01
N GLU A 249 29.34 -11.24 10.76
CA GLU A 249 28.90 -9.90 10.32
C GLU A 249 27.39 -9.71 10.57
N ALA A 250 26.57 -10.70 10.20
CA ALA A 250 25.12 -10.65 10.43
C ALA A 250 24.78 -10.56 11.93
N THR A 251 25.52 -11.28 12.78
CA THR A 251 25.33 -11.24 14.23
C THR A 251 25.72 -9.87 14.79
N GLY A 252 26.88 -9.32 14.40
CA GLY A 252 27.30 -7.98 14.81
C GLY A 252 26.34 -6.87 14.35
N LEU A 253 25.79 -6.98 13.14
CA LEU A 253 24.75 -6.06 12.67
C LEU A 253 23.46 -6.18 13.50
N GLN A 254 23.06 -7.40 13.85
CA GLN A 254 21.88 -7.64 14.66
C GLN A 254 22.04 -7.07 16.08
N GLU A 255 23.22 -7.20 16.67
CA GLU A 255 23.59 -6.59 17.95
C GLU A 255 23.51 -5.06 17.87
N GLN A 256 24.13 -4.45 16.86
CA GLN A 256 24.07 -2.98 16.64
C GLN A 256 22.63 -2.47 16.46
N ILE A 257 21.80 -3.18 15.69
CA ILE A 257 20.38 -2.84 15.51
C ILE A 257 19.65 -2.92 16.85
N THR A 258 19.94 -3.94 17.65
CA THR A 258 19.30 -4.15 18.96
C THR A 258 19.70 -3.05 19.93
N GLU A 259 20.99 -2.71 20.00
CA GLU A 259 21.50 -1.62 20.81
C GLU A 259 20.87 -0.27 20.41
N ALA A 260 20.87 0.06 19.11
CA ALA A 260 20.23 1.28 18.62
C ALA A 260 18.72 1.33 18.90
N THR A 261 18.05 0.18 18.86
CA THR A 261 16.62 0.07 19.22
C THR A 261 16.38 0.34 20.70
N ASN A 262 17.25 -0.18 21.58
CA ASN A 262 17.17 0.08 23.01
C ASN A 262 17.40 1.57 23.31
N ILE A 263 18.45 2.17 22.74
CA ILE A 263 18.74 3.61 22.89
C ILE A 263 17.56 4.46 22.37
N LYS A 264 16.97 4.09 21.22
CA LYS A 264 15.77 4.77 20.69
C LYS A 264 14.62 4.72 21.69
N ASN A 265 14.37 3.57 22.30
CA ASN A 265 13.29 3.42 23.28
C ASN A 265 13.56 4.23 24.55
N GLU A 266 14.80 4.28 25.02
CA GLU A 266 15.20 5.12 26.15
C GLU A 266 15.01 6.61 25.84
N LYS A 267 15.45 7.06 24.66
CA LYS A 267 15.24 8.44 24.20
C LYS A 267 13.76 8.80 24.06
N LEU A 268 12.93 7.88 23.58
CA LEU A 268 11.48 8.08 23.53
C LEU A 268 10.89 8.20 24.92
N LYS A 269 11.34 7.38 25.87
CA LYS A 269 10.90 7.46 27.25
C LYS A 269 11.28 8.80 27.89
N ASP A 270 12.54 9.22 27.76
CA ASP A 270 13.01 10.54 28.22
C ASP A 270 12.22 11.69 27.56
N PHE A 271 11.91 11.56 26.27
CA PHE A 271 11.11 12.55 25.56
C PHE A 271 9.71 12.69 26.15
N GLU A 272 9.00 11.57 26.34
CA GLU A 272 7.63 11.57 26.87
C GLU A 272 7.57 11.99 28.35
N GLU A 273 8.54 11.56 29.17
CA GLU A 273 8.56 11.84 30.62
C GLU A 273 9.04 13.28 30.93
N ASN A 274 10.10 13.75 30.25
CA ASN A 274 10.80 14.97 30.64
C ASN A 274 10.64 16.14 29.65
N LYS A 275 10.69 15.88 28.34
CA LYS A 275 10.80 16.96 27.33
C LYS A 275 9.46 17.43 26.76
N LYS A 276 8.48 16.53 26.67
CA LYS A 276 7.17 16.82 26.07
C LYS A 276 6.46 17.98 26.76
N THR A 277 6.40 17.96 28.09
CA THR A 277 5.76 19.01 28.87
C THR A 277 6.48 20.35 28.69
N GLU A 278 7.81 20.35 28.70
CA GLU A 278 8.62 21.57 28.47
C GLU A 278 8.35 22.18 27.08
N ILE A 279 8.20 21.35 26.04
CA ILE A 279 7.88 21.81 24.69
C ILE A 279 6.47 22.39 24.64
N ILE A 280 5.49 21.71 25.24
CA ILE A 280 4.10 22.20 25.32
C ILE A 280 4.06 23.56 26.01
N ASP A 281 4.76 23.71 27.13
CA ASP A 281 4.81 24.96 27.88
C ASP A 281 5.46 26.09 27.07
N LYS A 282 6.57 25.82 26.37
CA LYS A 282 7.21 26.81 25.48
C LYS A 282 6.28 27.29 24.38
N VAL A 283 5.56 26.38 23.73
CA VAL A 283 4.58 26.74 22.68
C VAL A 283 3.42 27.51 23.30
N ASN A 284 2.88 27.07 24.43
CA ASN A 284 1.81 27.78 25.14
C ASN A 284 2.21 29.21 25.50
N ILE A 285 3.44 29.44 25.98
CA ILE A 285 3.95 30.77 26.33
C ILE A 285 3.95 31.70 25.10
N ASN A 286 4.33 31.19 23.92
CA ASN A 286 4.34 31.99 22.68
C ASN A 286 2.94 32.48 22.28
N HIS A 287 1.90 31.66 22.52
CA HIS A 287 0.51 32.01 22.20
C HIS A 287 -0.22 32.70 23.37
N ALA A 288 0.32 32.66 24.58
CA ALA A 288 -0.34 33.15 25.80
C ALA A 288 -0.71 34.63 25.70
N LEU A 289 0.17 35.48 25.18
CA LEU A 289 -0.09 36.92 25.02
C LEU A 289 -1.23 37.20 24.04
N ALA A 290 -1.25 36.51 22.89
CA ALA A 290 -2.30 36.69 21.88
C ALA A 290 -3.66 36.22 22.39
N ILE A 291 -3.69 35.06 23.06
CA ILE A 291 -4.90 34.51 23.68
C ILE A 291 -5.40 35.44 24.80
N GLN A 292 -4.51 35.92 25.66
CA GLN A 292 -4.89 36.81 26.75
C GLN A 292 -5.44 38.14 26.24
N SER A 293 -4.80 38.74 25.22
CA SER A 293 -5.29 39.97 24.59
C SER A 293 -6.71 39.80 24.03
N LYS A 294 -6.98 38.68 23.33
CA LYS A 294 -8.33 38.39 22.80
C LYS A 294 -9.35 38.16 23.91
N LYS A 295 -8.96 37.51 25.02
CA LYS A 295 -9.84 37.34 26.20
C LYS A 295 -10.19 38.68 26.84
N ASP A 296 -9.21 39.57 26.97
CA ASP A 296 -9.41 40.90 27.55
C ASP A 296 -10.31 41.76 26.65
N GLU A 297 -10.15 41.67 25.32
CA GLU A 297 -11.04 42.32 24.34
C GLU A 297 -12.48 41.80 24.42
N ILE A 298 -12.65 40.47 24.52
CA ILE A 298 -13.98 39.86 24.72
C ILE A 298 -14.61 40.36 26.03
N SER A 299 -13.85 40.40 27.13
CA SER A 299 -14.36 40.89 28.42
C SER A 299 -14.88 42.32 28.34
N LYS A 300 -14.11 43.21 27.69
CA LYS A 300 -14.54 44.60 27.45
C LYS A 300 -15.80 44.66 26.60
N LYS A 301 -15.89 43.85 25.54
CA LYS A 301 -17.08 43.79 24.68
C LYS A 301 -18.31 43.23 25.38
N VAL A 302 -18.14 42.31 26.33
CA VAL A 302 -19.23 41.82 27.18
C VAL A 302 -19.75 42.95 28.06
N GLU A 303 -18.88 43.76 28.66
CA GLU A 303 -19.29 44.94 29.45
C GLU A 303 -20.01 45.98 28.59
N GLU A 304 -19.49 46.30 27.39
CA GLU A 304 -20.15 47.20 26.43
C GLU A 304 -21.52 46.69 26.01
N TYR A 305 -21.65 45.38 25.77
CA TYR A 305 -22.93 44.74 25.46
C TYR A 305 -23.92 44.85 26.62
N GLN A 306 -23.50 44.55 27.86
CA GLN A 306 -24.35 44.66 29.04
C GLN A 306 -24.84 46.11 29.25
N ASN A 307 -23.95 47.09 29.09
CA ASN A 307 -24.31 48.50 29.16
C ASN A 307 -25.31 48.90 28.06
N ALA A 308 -25.09 48.48 26.82
CA ALA A 308 -26.02 48.74 25.71
C ALA A 308 -27.40 48.10 25.96
N VAL A 309 -27.43 46.89 26.52
CA VAL A 309 -28.68 46.20 26.90
C VAL A 309 -29.41 46.94 28.01
N ASN A 310 -28.69 47.42 29.03
CA ASN A 310 -29.28 48.20 30.12
C ASN A 310 -29.89 49.50 29.59
N ILE A 311 -29.16 50.27 28.77
CA ILE A 311 -29.65 51.51 28.16
C ILE A 311 -30.87 51.23 27.27
N TYR A 312 -30.85 50.16 26.47
CA TYR A 312 -31.99 49.76 25.67
C TYR A 312 -33.21 49.40 26.53
N ASN A 313 -33.02 48.67 27.63
CA ASN A 313 -34.09 48.30 28.54
C ASN A 313 -34.68 49.53 29.24
N GLU A 314 -33.84 50.48 29.67
CA GLU A 314 -34.28 51.77 30.23
C GLU A 314 -35.09 52.57 29.21
N SER A 315 -34.60 52.73 27.98
CA SER A 315 -35.31 53.41 26.89
C SER A 315 -36.64 52.71 26.55
N SER A 316 -36.65 51.38 26.52
CA SER A 316 -37.87 50.61 26.29
C SER A 316 -38.86 50.76 27.45
N ALA A 317 -38.40 50.76 28.70
CA ALA A 317 -39.24 50.96 29.88
C ALA A 317 -39.84 52.37 29.89
N LEU A 318 -39.06 53.40 29.50
CA LEU A 318 -39.56 54.77 29.34
C LEU A 318 -40.67 54.86 28.29
N ILE A 319 -40.52 54.18 27.14
CA ILE A 319 -41.57 54.13 26.11
C ILE A 319 -42.82 53.43 26.64
N THR A 320 -42.65 52.30 27.33
CA THR A 320 -43.77 51.57 27.93
C THR A 320 -44.50 52.43 28.96
N ASP A 321 -43.75 53.14 29.82
CA ASP A 321 -44.30 53.96 30.89
C ASP A 321 -44.99 55.24 30.39
N LYS A 322 -44.43 55.91 29.37
CA LYS A 322 -44.96 57.17 28.83
C LYS A 322 -46.06 56.99 27.79
N TYR A 323 -45.93 56.01 26.90
CA TYR A 323 -46.76 55.93 25.70
C TYR A 323 -47.64 54.67 25.65
N GLU A 324 -47.12 53.50 26.06
CA GLU A 324 -47.88 52.24 25.99
C GLU A 324 -48.98 52.10 27.07
N LYS A 325 -49.08 53.05 28.01
CA LYS A 325 -50.24 53.19 28.90
C LYS A 325 -51.49 53.70 28.17
N TYR A 326 -51.29 54.48 27.11
CA TYR A 326 -52.36 55.13 26.34
C TYR A 326 -52.65 54.41 25.02
N PHE A 327 -51.62 53.81 24.41
CA PHE A 327 -51.73 53.04 23.18
C PHE A 327 -51.29 51.59 23.37
N THR A 328 -51.85 50.65 22.62
CA THR A 328 -51.24 49.31 22.55
C THR A 328 -49.89 49.39 21.82
N LYS A 329 -49.00 48.42 22.09
CA LYS A 329 -47.67 48.32 21.46
C LYS A 329 -47.70 48.38 19.93
N GLN A 330 -48.80 47.93 19.31
CA GLN A 330 -49.03 48.01 17.86
C GLN A 330 -49.08 49.44 17.33
N TYR A 331 -49.59 50.41 18.11
CA TYR A 331 -49.71 51.82 17.70
C TYR A 331 -48.61 52.71 18.30
N THR A 332 -47.78 52.16 19.19
CA THR A 332 -46.59 52.83 19.76
C THR A 332 -45.39 52.69 18.83
N ASN A 333 -45.50 53.27 17.63
CA ASN A 333 -44.46 53.21 16.61
C ASN A 333 -44.39 54.51 15.80
N LYS A 334 -43.25 54.74 15.14
CA LYS A 334 -42.97 55.97 14.38
C LYS A 334 -44.01 56.23 13.28
N LEU A 335 -44.44 55.20 12.56
CA LEU A 335 -45.42 55.32 11.47
C LEU A 335 -46.79 55.77 11.99
N SER A 336 -47.25 55.19 13.10
CA SER A 336 -48.51 55.57 13.73
C SER A 336 -48.44 57.00 14.29
N ALA A 337 -47.35 57.38 14.95
CA ALA A 337 -47.15 58.74 15.45
C ALA A 337 -47.11 59.77 14.30
N GLN A 338 -46.42 59.47 13.19
CA GLN A 338 -46.39 60.33 12.01
C GLN A 338 -47.78 60.51 11.38
N LYS A 339 -48.57 59.43 11.27
CA LYS A 339 -49.95 59.51 10.78
C LYS A 339 -50.85 60.36 11.69
N MET A 340 -50.70 60.27 13.00
CA MET A 340 -51.44 61.13 13.94
C MET A 340 -51.05 62.60 13.77
N ILE A 341 -49.75 62.89 13.58
CA ILE A 341 -49.28 64.25 13.29
C ILE A 341 -49.93 64.78 12.01
N GLU A 342 -49.96 64.00 10.93
CA GLU A 342 -50.58 64.39 9.66
C GLU A 342 -52.08 64.70 9.81
N LEU A 343 -52.82 63.87 10.57
CA LEU A 343 -54.25 64.09 10.82
C LEU A 343 -54.52 65.38 11.61
N ILE A 344 -53.67 65.69 12.59
CA ILE A 344 -53.76 66.92 13.39
C ILE A 344 -53.35 68.15 12.54
N GLN A 345 -52.28 68.04 11.75
CA GLN A 345 -51.82 69.12 10.85
C GLN A 345 -52.84 69.47 9.76
N ASN A 346 -53.55 68.47 9.23
CA ASN A 346 -54.60 68.66 8.23
C ASN A 346 -55.95 69.12 8.84
N GLY A 347 -56.02 69.33 10.16
CA GLY A 347 -57.23 69.75 10.86
C GLY A 347 -58.32 68.69 10.96
N GLN A 348 -57.99 67.42 10.73
CA GLN A 348 -58.93 66.29 10.77
C GLN A 348 -59.11 65.72 12.19
N ALA A 349 -58.24 66.09 13.13
CA ALA A 349 -58.31 65.79 14.54
C ALA A 349 -57.82 66.99 15.36
N GLN A 350 -58.42 67.24 16.52
CA GLN A 350 -58.04 68.37 17.39
C GLN A 350 -56.97 68.00 18.42
N ASN A 351 -56.82 66.71 18.74
CA ASN A 351 -55.86 66.19 19.72
C ASN A 351 -55.42 64.76 19.36
N ILE A 352 -54.49 64.22 20.15
CA ILE A 352 -53.91 62.88 19.96
C ILE A 352 -54.98 61.77 20.09
N GLU A 353 -55.95 61.91 20.98
CA GLU A 353 -57.04 60.94 21.18
C GLU A 353 -57.94 60.77 19.94
N GLU A 354 -58.38 61.88 19.34
CA GLU A 354 -59.18 61.89 18.12
C GLU A 354 -58.39 61.31 16.93
N ALA A 355 -57.11 61.69 16.81
CA ALA A 355 -56.23 61.16 15.77
C ALA A 355 -56.02 59.65 15.93
N PHE A 356 -55.86 59.16 17.16
CA PHE A 356 -55.72 57.73 17.46
C PHE A 356 -56.97 56.93 17.10
N ASN A 357 -58.16 57.42 17.45
CA ASN A 357 -59.45 56.77 17.13
C ASN A 357 -59.73 56.67 15.62
N LEU A 358 -59.11 57.52 14.80
CA LEU A 358 -59.21 57.48 13.35
C LEU A 358 -58.27 56.45 12.71
N ILE A 359 -57.11 56.18 13.32
CA ILE A 359 -56.14 55.20 12.80
C ILE A 359 -56.31 53.79 13.40
N SER A 360 -57.06 53.64 14.49
CA SER A 360 -57.31 52.38 15.18
C SER A 360 -58.62 51.68 14.76
N LYS A 361 -59.42 52.35 13.93
CA LYS A 361 -60.54 51.77 13.16
C LYS A 361 -60.02 51.03 11.95
#